data_AF-A0A835WMG7-F1
#
_entry.id   AF-A0A835WMG7-F1
#
_cell.length_a   1.000
_cell.length_b   1.000
_cell.length_c   1.000
_cell.angle_alpha   90.00
_cell.angle_beta   90.00
_cell.angle_gamma   90.00
#
_symmetry.space_group_name_H-M   'P 1'
#
loop_
_entity.id
_entity.type
_entity.pdbx_description
1 polymer ?
#
loop_
_entity_poly.entity_id
_entity_poly.type
_entity_poly.pdbx_seq_one_letter_code
_entity_poly.pdbx_strand_id
1 'polypeptide(L)'
;MPHAEAETRVLMRNSHPLFEESLPFALDNVTEDMLVALRVFDKDIGHFNSFCGLVSLPIKQVLSTITEMGEEVVYRMPLMDKSGTSRKPGVLVFGISILAKDQYNEMRKVISAIQDPDQSLVALRAGEARDSGSVRL
;
A
#
# COMPACT_ATOMS: atom_id res chain seq x y z
N MET A 1 -2.26 9.26 17.44
CA MET A 1 -2.41 9.75 16.05
C MET A 1 -2.95 8.61 15.21
N PRO A 2 -3.81 8.84 14.20
CA PRO A 2 -4.33 7.76 13.38
C PRO A 2 -3.17 7.10 12.63
N HIS A 3 -2.97 5.81 12.83
CA HIS A 3 -2.07 5.01 12.02
C HIS A 3 -2.74 4.82 10.65
N ALA A 4 -2.03 5.16 9.57
CA ALA A 4 -2.49 4.83 8.24
C ALA A 4 -2.31 3.31 8.06
N GLU A 5 -3.42 2.58 7.98
CA GLU A 5 -3.42 1.12 7.76
C GLU A 5 -4.13 0.81 6.43
N ALA A 6 -3.56 -0.13 5.67
CA ALA A 6 -4.23 -0.75 4.52
C ALA A 6 -3.88 -2.24 4.50
N GLU A 7 -4.76 -3.04 3.90
CA GLU A 7 -4.56 -4.47 3.71
C GLU A 7 -4.72 -4.84 2.25
N THR A 8 -4.00 -5.87 1.81
CA THR A 8 -4.21 -6.50 0.50
C THR A 8 -5.48 -7.34 0.55
N ARG A 9 -5.97 -7.77 -0.62
CA ARG A 9 -6.95 -8.85 -0.67
C ARG A 9 -6.39 -10.14 -0.06
N VAL A 10 -7.29 -11.04 0.32
CA VAL A 10 -6.94 -12.37 0.81
C VAL A 10 -6.73 -13.30 -0.38
N LEU A 11 -5.57 -13.97 -0.43
CA LEU A 11 -5.31 -15.04 -1.37
C LEU A 11 -5.45 -16.38 -0.65
N MET A 12 -6.55 -17.08 -0.92
CA MET A 12 -6.89 -18.33 -0.23
C MET A 12 -5.98 -19.48 -0.68
N ARG A 13 -5.56 -20.33 0.26
CA ARG A 13 -4.89 -21.61 0.02
C ARG A 13 -3.60 -21.50 -0.81
N ASN A 14 -2.75 -20.53 -0.50
CA ASN A 14 -1.47 -20.34 -1.18
C ASN A 14 -0.33 -20.11 -0.18
N SER A 15 0.66 -21.00 -0.17
CA SER A 15 1.86 -20.90 0.68
C SER A 15 2.93 -19.96 0.12
N HIS A 16 2.82 -19.56 -1.14
CA HIS A 16 3.71 -18.64 -1.85
C HIS A 16 2.86 -17.57 -2.57
N PRO A 17 2.10 -16.75 -1.83
CA PRO A 17 1.21 -15.78 -2.43
C PRO A 17 1.98 -14.68 -3.17
N LEU A 18 1.51 -14.34 -4.36
CA LEU A 18 1.95 -13.18 -5.14
C LEU A 18 0.83 -12.14 -5.11
N PHE A 19 1.13 -10.97 -4.55
CA PHE A 19 0.21 -9.84 -4.52
C PHE A 19 0.62 -8.84 -5.59
N GLU A 20 -0.23 -8.63 -6.59
CA GLU A 20 -0.05 -7.60 -7.63
C GLU A 20 -0.79 -6.32 -7.21
N GLU A 21 -0.53 -5.87 -5.99
CA GLU A 21 -1.22 -4.74 -5.35
C GLU A 21 -0.21 -3.73 -4.81
N SER A 22 -0.52 -2.45 -4.97
CA SER A 22 0.20 -1.34 -4.33
C SER A 22 -0.67 -0.73 -3.25
N LEU A 23 -0.07 -0.41 -2.10
CA LEU A 23 -0.75 0.20 -0.96
C LEU A 23 -0.26 1.65 -0.78
N PRO A 24 -0.90 2.65 -1.42
CA PRO A 24 -0.48 4.04 -1.33
C PRO A 24 -0.86 4.65 0.03
N PHE A 25 0.06 5.40 0.63
CA PHE A 25 -0.19 6.17 1.84
C PHE A 25 0.30 7.60 1.68
N ALA A 26 -0.48 8.56 2.19
CA ALA A 26 -0.04 9.94 2.28
C ALA A 26 0.97 10.10 3.42
N LEU A 27 2.03 10.88 3.19
CA LEU A 27 3.08 11.13 4.18
C LEU A 27 2.82 12.36 5.06
N ASP A 28 1.65 13.01 4.95
CA ASP A 28 1.35 14.30 5.61
C ASP A 28 1.58 14.32 7.13
N ASN A 29 1.52 13.16 7.80
CA ASN A 29 1.77 13.02 9.24
C ASN A 29 2.84 11.96 9.56
N VAL A 30 3.70 11.63 8.60
CA VAL A 30 4.76 10.64 8.77
C VAL A 30 6.08 11.34 9.09
N THR A 31 6.70 10.97 10.20
CA THR A 31 8.00 11.50 10.62
C THR A 31 9.09 10.44 10.48
N GLU A 32 10.36 10.86 10.40
CA GLU A 32 11.50 9.95 10.16
C GLU A 32 11.70 8.88 11.23
N ASP A 33 11.24 9.14 12.45
CA ASP A 33 11.28 8.22 13.60
C ASP A 33 10.16 7.16 13.57
N MET A 34 9.22 7.24 12.63
CA MET A 34 8.19 6.23 12.43
C MET A 34 8.72 4.99 11.70
N LEU A 35 7.93 3.92 11.72
CA LEU A 35 8.23 2.66 11.06
C LEU A 35 7.19 2.36 9.97
N VAL A 36 7.65 1.83 8.84
CA VAL A 36 6.81 1.03 7.95
C VAL A 36 6.74 -0.37 8.54
N ALA A 37 5.53 -0.85 8.82
CA ALA A 37 5.31 -2.18 9.37
C ALA A 37 4.37 -2.99 8.46
N LEU A 38 4.88 -4.11 7.92
CA LEU A 38 4.11 -5.06 7.12
C LEU A 38 3.82 -6.28 7.98
N ARG A 39 2.54 -6.57 8.19
CA ARG A 39 2.07 -7.69 9.03
C ARG A 39 1.40 -8.74 8.14
N VAL A 40 1.83 -9.98 8.25
CA VAL A 40 1.30 -11.10 7.47
C VAL A 40 0.36 -11.92 8.35
N PHE A 41 -0.85 -12.15 7.85
CA PHE A 41 -1.88 -12.93 8.52
C PHE A 41 -2.37 -14.06 7.61
N ASP A 42 -2.61 -15.22 8.20
CA ASP A 42 -3.34 -16.32 7.59
C ASP A 42 -4.83 -16.18 7.93
N LYS A 43 -5.67 -16.24 6.88
CA LYS A 43 -7.14 -16.15 6.96
C LYS A 43 -7.83 -17.42 6.42
N ASP A 44 -7.11 -18.53 6.18
CA ASP A 44 -7.64 -19.71 5.49
C ASP A 44 -8.68 -20.53 6.29
N ILE A 45 -8.71 -20.42 7.63
CA ILE A 45 -9.61 -21.22 8.47
C ILE A 45 -10.60 -20.33 9.23
N GLY A 46 -11.82 -20.29 8.69
CA GLY A 46 -13.07 -19.76 9.23
C GLY A 46 -13.04 -19.16 10.63
N HIS A 47 -12.57 -17.91 10.75
CA HIS A 47 -12.58 -17.01 11.92
C HIS A 47 -11.25 -16.79 12.68
N PHE A 48 -10.16 -17.47 12.33
CA PHE A 48 -8.85 -17.19 12.96
C PHE A 48 -7.93 -16.40 12.03
N ASN A 49 -7.81 -15.09 12.28
CA ASN A 49 -6.72 -14.27 11.73
C ASN A 49 -5.43 -14.64 12.48
N SER A 50 -4.69 -15.60 11.96
CA SER A 50 -3.46 -16.09 12.59
C SER A 50 -2.27 -15.25 12.14
N PHE A 51 -1.55 -14.67 13.10
CA PHE A 51 -0.36 -13.88 12.79
C PHE A 51 0.80 -14.79 12.35
N CYS A 52 1.26 -14.61 11.11
CA CYS A 52 2.36 -15.37 10.53
C CYS A 52 3.71 -14.71 10.81
N GLY A 53 3.76 -13.37 10.77
CA GLY A 53 4.98 -12.62 11.00
C GLY A 53 4.86 -11.15 10.63
N LEU A 54 5.91 -10.40 10.95
CA LEU A 54 6.03 -8.99 10.58
C LEU A 54 7.40 -8.66 10.00
N VAL A 55 7.42 -7.60 9.20
CA VAL A 55 8.63 -6.88 8.80
C VAL A 55 8.46 -5.43 9.23
N SER A 56 9.54 -4.82 9.71
CA SER A 56 9.54 -3.40 10.06
C SER A 56 10.79 -2.71 9.57
N LEU A 57 10.62 -1.51 9.03
CA LEU A 57 11.69 -0.67 8.49
C LEU A 57 11.52 0.76 9.03
N PRO A 58 12.57 1.38 9.59
CA PRO A 58 12.54 2.80 9.91
C PRO A 58 12.31 3.64 8.66
N ILE A 59 11.39 4.61 8.74
CA ILE A 59 11.13 5.55 7.63
C ILE A 59 12.42 6.24 7.23
N LYS A 60 13.23 6.70 8.20
CA LYS A 60 14.55 7.28 7.94
C LYS A 60 15.42 6.41 7.01
N GLN A 61 15.44 5.09 7.23
CA GLN A 61 16.23 4.18 6.40
C GLN A 61 15.65 4.09 4.98
N VAL A 62 14.32 4.00 4.86
CA VAL A 62 13.63 3.99 3.57
C VAL A 62 13.96 5.27 2.77
N LEU A 63 13.78 6.44 3.39
CA LEU A 63 14.07 7.74 2.77
C LEU A 63 15.54 7.88 2.37
N SER A 64 16.47 7.31 3.14
CA SER A 64 17.90 7.34 2.81
C SER A 64 18.31 6.38 1.68
N THR A 65 17.48 5.38 1.39
CA THR A 65 17.77 4.36 0.38
C THR A 65 17.21 4.74 -0.99
N ILE A 66 16.05 5.39 -1.02
CA ILE A 66 15.39 5.83 -2.26
C ILE A 66 16.04 7.14 -2.70
N THR A 67 16.72 7.11 -3.83
CA THR A 67 17.50 8.26 -4.31
C THR A 67 16.71 9.13 -5.28
N GLU A 68 15.76 8.53 -6.00
CA GLU A 68 14.93 9.21 -6.99
C GLU A 68 13.44 9.00 -6.69
N MET A 69 12.63 10.04 -6.89
CA MET A 69 11.16 9.93 -6.76
C MET A 69 10.63 9.02 -7.88
N GLY A 70 9.77 8.08 -7.51
CA GLY A 70 9.26 7.05 -8.43
C GLY A 70 10.16 5.82 -8.58
N GLU A 71 11.39 5.85 -8.04
CA GLU A 71 12.23 4.65 -7.95
C GLU A 71 11.60 3.65 -6.98
N GLU A 72 11.52 2.38 -7.40
CA GLU A 72 11.11 1.28 -6.52
C GLU A 72 12.35 0.54 -6.01
N VAL A 73 12.52 0.54 -4.68
CA VAL A 73 13.53 -0.27 -4.01
C VAL A 73 12.90 -1.55 -3.49
N VAL A 74 13.45 -2.69 -3.91
CA VAL A 74 12.96 -4.01 -3.53
C VAL A 74 13.66 -4.52 -2.27
N TYR A 75 12.86 -4.90 -1.28
CA TYR A 75 13.31 -5.50 -0.03
C TYR A 75 12.98 -6.99 -0.01
N ARG A 76 13.90 -7.78 0.56
CA ARG A 76 13.71 -9.20 0.85
C ARG A 76 14.05 -9.46 2.31
N MET A 77 13.04 -9.60 3.15
CA MET A 77 13.22 -9.61 4.60
C MET A 77 12.62 -10.86 5.25
N PRO A 78 13.33 -11.50 6.20
CA PRO A 78 12.76 -12.61 6.95
C PRO A 78 11.60 -12.12 7.81
N LEU A 79 10.58 -12.97 7.98
CA LEU A 79 9.48 -12.69 8.89
C LEU A 79 9.96 -12.76 10.33
N MET A 80 9.54 -11.80 11.15
CA MET A 80 9.80 -11.75 12.58
C MET A 80 8.52 -11.99 13.38
N ASP A 81 8.66 -12.39 14.64
CA ASP A 81 7.55 -12.47 15.58
C ASP A 81 7.03 -11.08 15.97
N LYS A 82 5.97 -11.03 16.78
CA LYS A 82 5.33 -9.76 17.21
C LYS A 82 6.28 -8.82 17.95
N SER A 83 7.30 -9.37 18.62
CA SER A 83 8.30 -8.58 19.34
C SER A 83 9.46 -8.11 18.45
N GLY A 84 9.56 -8.62 17.21
CA GLY A 84 10.69 -8.34 16.32
C GLY A 84 12.00 -9.02 16.75
N THR A 85 11.96 -9.96 17.71
CA THR A 85 13.16 -10.55 18.31
C THR A 85 13.51 -11.92 17.74
N SER A 86 12.51 -12.69 17.30
CA SER A 86 12.70 -14.04 16.81
C SER A 86 12.21 -14.21 15.38
N ARG A 87 12.98 -14.97 14.58
CA ARG A 87 12.61 -15.28 13.20
C ARG A 87 11.45 -16.27 13.16
N LYS A 88 10.49 -16.00 12.26
CA LYS A 88 9.42 -16.90 11.86
C LYS A 88 9.76 -17.56 10.51
N PRO A 89 9.16 -18.71 10.19
CA PRO A 89 9.27 -19.28 8.85
C PRO A 89 8.76 -18.31 7.80
N GLY A 90 9.48 -18.21 6.67
CA GLY A 90 9.08 -17.39 5.52
C GLY A 90 9.88 -16.11 5.35
N VAL A 91 9.77 -15.54 4.15
CA VAL A 91 10.43 -14.31 3.72
C VAL A 91 9.39 -13.48 2.98
N LEU A 92 9.31 -12.19 3.29
CA LEU A 92 8.49 -11.24 2.56
C LEU A 92 9.36 -10.51 1.53
N VAL A 93 8.87 -10.43 0.30
CA VAL A 93 9.46 -9.65 -0.79
C VAL A 93 8.48 -8.55 -1.15
N PHE A 94 8.93 -7.30 -1.15
CA PHE A 94 8.09 -6.14 -1.41
C PHE A 94 8.90 -4.96 -1.95
N GLY A 95 8.26 -4.11 -2.76
CA GLY A 95 8.80 -2.83 -3.21
C GLY A 95 8.34 -1.68 -2.33
N ILE A 96 9.19 -0.66 -2.17
CA ILE A 96 8.78 0.66 -1.68
C ILE A 96 9.26 1.71 -2.67
N SER A 97 8.37 2.62 -3.03
CA SER A 97 8.67 3.84 -3.79
C SER A 97 8.13 5.07 -3.05
N ILE A 98 8.75 6.23 -3.29
CA ILE A 98 8.24 7.53 -2.83
C ILE A 98 7.81 8.29 -4.05
N LEU A 99 6.57 8.76 -4.05
CA LEU A 99 5.98 9.47 -5.18
C LEU A 99 5.84 10.96 -4.87
N ALA A 100 5.98 11.77 -5.91
CA ALA A 100 5.53 13.15 -5.85
C ALA A 100 4.00 13.22 -5.64
N LYS A 101 3.52 14.32 -5.07
CA LYS A 101 2.12 14.45 -4.64
C LYS A 101 1.11 14.30 -5.78
N ASP A 102 1.45 14.83 -6.96
CA ASP A 102 0.69 14.68 -8.20
C ASP A 102 0.61 13.22 -8.65
N GLN A 103 1.76 12.52 -8.73
CA GLN A 103 1.83 11.11 -9.07
C GLN A 103 1.06 10.24 -8.07
N TYR A 104 1.17 10.53 -6.78
CA TYR A 104 0.40 9.87 -5.73
C TYR A 104 -1.11 10.04 -5.96
N ASN A 105 -1.57 11.25 -6.28
CA ASN A 105 -3.00 11.52 -6.52
C ASN A 105 -3.52 10.76 -7.74
N GLU A 106 -2.72 10.64 -8.80
CA GLU A 106 -3.06 9.85 -10.00
C GLU A 106 -3.14 8.36 -9.67
N MET A 107 -2.11 7.81 -9.03
CA MET A 107 -2.08 6.40 -8.65
C MET A 107 -3.24 6.03 -7.73
N ARG A 108 -3.56 6.90 -6.76
CA ARG A 108 -4.70 6.69 -5.86
C ARG A 108 -6.03 6.60 -6.62
N LYS A 109 -6.24 7.45 -7.62
CA LYS A 109 -7.46 7.40 -8.46
C LYS A 109 -7.56 6.07 -9.21
N VAL A 110 -6.45 5.58 -9.76
CA VAL A 110 -6.42 4.30 -10.48
C VAL A 110 -6.72 3.14 -9.53
N ILE A 111 -6.09 3.10 -8.35
CA ILE A 111 -6.31 2.04 -7.36
C ILE A 111 -7.77 2.05 -6.87
N SER A 112 -8.32 3.23 -6.55
CA SER A 112 -9.73 3.35 -6.16
C SER A 112 -10.68 2.89 -7.28
N ALA A 113 -10.36 3.19 -8.55
CA ALA A 113 -11.17 2.75 -9.68
C ALA A 113 -11.16 1.22 -9.90
N ILE A 114 -10.03 0.57 -9.63
CA ILE A 114 -9.90 -0.90 -9.71
C ILE A 114 -10.66 -1.58 -8.56
N GLN A 115 -10.59 -1.01 -7.35
CA GLN A 115 -11.23 -1.57 -6.15
C GLN A 115 -12.75 -1.32 -6.12
N ASP A 116 -13.23 -0.23 -6.72
CA ASP A 116 -14.64 0.12 -6.84
C ASP A 116 -14.93 0.73 -8.23
N PRO A 117 -15.30 -0.11 -9.21
CA PRO A 117 -15.59 0.35 -10.58
C PRO A 117 -16.72 1.38 -10.64
N ASP A 118 -17.66 1.36 -9.68
CA ASP A 118 -18.84 2.22 -9.70
C ASP A 118 -18.52 3.68 -9.31
N GLN A 119 -17.46 3.93 -8.52
CA GLN A 119 -16.98 5.30 -8.26
C GLN A 119 -16.30 5.95 -9.46
N SER A 120 -15.75 5.15 -10.38
CA SER A 120 -15.13 5.63 -11.62
C SER A 120 -16.15 6.33 -12.53
N LEU A 121 -17.38 5.82 -12.57
CA LEU A 121 -18.51 6.39 -13.31
C LEU A 121 -18.93 7.77 -12.80
N VAL A 122 -18.80 8.03 -11.49
CA VAL A 122 -19.13 9.33 -10.89
C VAL A 122 -18.06 10.37 -11.22
N ALA A 123 -16.78 9.99 -11.22
CA ALA A 123 -15.68 10.89 -11.58
C ALA A 123 -15.69 11.28 -13.08
N LEU A 124 -16.03 10.33 -13.97
CA LEU A 124 -16.19 10.59 -15.40
C LEU A 124 -17.39 11.51 -15.69
N ARG A 125 -18.55 11.27 -15.07
CA ARG A 125 -19.75 12.10 -15.23
C ARG A 125 -19.59 13.51 -14.65
N ALA A 126 -18.82 13.67 -13.58
CA ALA A 126 -18.53 14.98 -12.99
C ALA A 126 -17.58 15.83 -13.87
N GLY A 127 -16.77 15.18 -14.72
CA GLY A 127 -15.95 15.84 -15.73
C GLY A 127 -16.77 16.35 -16.92
N GLU A 128 -17.70 15.53 -17.43
CA GLU A 128 -18.57 15.90 -18.56
C GLU A 128 -19.60 16.99 -18.19
N ALA A 129 -20.05 17.03 -16.93
CA ALA A 129 -20.96 18.07 -16.44
C ALA A 129 -20.30 19.47 -16.32
N ARG A 130 -18.97 19.56 -16.39
CA ARG A 130 -18.24 20.84 -16.35
C ARG A 130 -17.94 21.42 -17.74
N ASP A 131 -18.06 20.63 -18.79
CA ASP A 131 -17.75 21.04 -20.18
C ASP A 131 -19.00 21.40 -21.01
N SER A 132 -20.18 21.40 -20.39
CA SER A 132 -21.46 21.80 -21.01
C SER A 132 -21.85 23.26 -20.76
N GLY A 133 -20.93 24.08 -20.23
CA GLY A 133 -21.14 25.49 -19.94
C GLY A 133 -20.54 26.44 -20.98
N SER A 134 -21.39 26.89 -21.92
CA SER A 134 -21.25 28.10 -22.77
C SER A 134 -20.48 27.98 -24.09
N VAL A 135 -21.23 27.64 -25.15
CA VAL A 135 -21.10 28.33 -26.44
C VAL A 135 -22.31 29.26 -26.57
N ARG A 136 -22.07 30.58 -26.50
CA ARG A 136 -23.01 31.59 -27.03
C ARG A 136 -22.36 32.14 -28.29
N LEU A 137 -23.08 32.02 -29.41
CA LEU A 137 -22.87 32.81 -30.62
C LEU A 137 -23.17 34.28 -30.35
#